data_AF-A0A1G2YQH0-F1
#
_entry.id   AF-A0A1G2YQH0-F1
#
_cell.length_a   1.000
_cell.length_b   1.000
_cell.length_c   1.000
_cell.angle_alpha   90.00
_cell.angle_beta   90.00
_cell.angle_gamma   90.00
#
_symmetry.space_group_name_H-M   'P 1'
#
loop_
_entity.id
_entity.type
_entity.pdbx_description
1 polymer ?
#
loop_
_entity_poly.entity_id
_entity_poly.type
_entity_poly.pdbx_seq_one_letter_code
_entity_poly.pdbx_strand_id
1 'polypeptide(L)'
;MGINHAISVMIYAMQSQAMPISVYATKLQSQVREFEAEPIYNIMIKFDNGATGFCFGNIDNGNGYDAYHNLFGTEGGFIFESQIDRSYKVRYWSNKTTGGKWIRPLDKQDAGDLAWPEDTTTPDSGNVVEHQTGACVGHFIDCIKNNTKSPLSFVNSQTIAEIGWAAQMSAEMNKEIKLPLDWNMAIQFFKSNLKL
;
A
#
# COMPACT_ATOMS: atom_id res chain seq x y z
N MET A 1 -1.21 5.33 9.39
CA MET A 1 -1.08 6.06 8.09
C MET A 1 -0.33 5.23 7.06
N GLY A 2 0.95 4.88 7.29
CA GLY A 2 1.77 4.12 6.31
C GLY A 2 1.19 2.77 5.84
N ILE A 3 0.69 1.94 6.76
CA ILE A 3 0.09 0.62 6.42
C ILE A 3 -1.05 0.75 5.41
N ASN A 4 -1.98 1.69 5.61
CA ASN A 4 -3.11 1.88 4.70
C ASN A 4 -2.66 2.33 3.32
N HIS A 5 -1.61 3.15 3.20
CA HIS A 5 -1.05 3.53 1.90
C HIS A 5 -0.47 2.31 1.19
N ALA A 6 0.33 1.49 1.87
CA ALA A 6 0.92 0.29 1.28
C ALA A 6 -0.14 -0.70 0.80
N ILE A 7 -1.18 -0.96 1.60
CA ILE A 7 -2.32 -1.80 1.21
C ILE A 7 -3.07 -1.18 0.04
N SER A 8 -3.30 0.13 0.04
CA SER A 8 -3.99 0.82 -1.07
C SER A 8 -3.24 0.68 -2.39
N VAL A 9 -1.91 0.88 -2.38
CA VAL A 9 -1.07 0.69 -3.57
C VAL A 9 -1.12 -0.75 -4.07
N MET A 10 -1.02 -1.72 -3.15
CA MET A 10 -1.08 -3.15 -3.48
C MET A 10 -2.43 -3.54 -4.11
N ILE A 11 -3.54 -3.13 -3.51
CA ILE A 11 -4.88 -3.40 -4.05
C ILE A 11 -5.09 -2.68 -5.39
N TYR A 12 -4.65 -1.43 -5.52
CA TYR A 12 -4.73 -0.69 -6.77
C TYR A 12 -3.93 -1.37 -7.90
N ALA A 13 -2.74 -1.89 -7.60
CA ALA A 13 -1.93 -2.63 -8.57
C ALA A 13 -2.58 -3.95 -9.00
N MET A 14 -3.29 -4.62 -8.10
CA MET A 14 -3.92 -5.93 -8.34
C MET A 14 -5.33 -5.85 -8.91
N GLN A 15 -6.07 -4.73 -8.74
CA GLN A 15 -7.51 -4.65 -9.00
C GLN A 15 -7.94 -5.03 -10.43
N SER A 16 -7.05 -4.94 -11.42
CA SER A 16 -7.33 -5.32 -12.81
C SER A 16 -7.15 -6.82 -13.09
N GLN A 17 -6.59 -7.57 -12.14
CA GLN A 17 -6.15 -8.95 -12.33
C GLN A 17 -6.68 -9.91 -11.26
N ALA A 18 -6.93 -9.42 -10.04
CA ALA A 18 -7.27 -10.28 -8.92
C ALA A 18 -8.01 -9.53 -7.80
N MET A 19 -8.81 -10.27 -7.05
CA MET A 19 -9.49 -9.79 -5.84
C MET A 19 -8.84 -10.37 -4.59
N PRO A 20 -8.71 -9.61 -3.49
CA PRO A 20 -8.24 -10.15 -2.22
C PRO A 20 -9.30 -11.09 -1.62
N ILE A 21 -8.88 -12.28 -1.20
CA ILE A 21 -9.78 -13.34 -0.69
C ILE A 21 -9.57 -13.67 0.78
N SER A 22 -8.41 -13.32 1.34
CA SER A 22 -8.16 -13.50 2.77
C SER A 22 -6.96 -12.70 3.27
N VAL A 23 -6.93 -12.53 4.60
CA VAL A 23 -5.88 -11.83 5.33
C VAL A 23 -5.40 -12.70 6.48
N TYR A 24 -4.09 -12.83 6.62
CA TYR A 24 -3.45 -13.30 7.85
C TYR A 24 -2.53 -12.21 8.38
N ALA A 25 -2.58 -11.93 9.69
CA ALA A 25 -1.75 -10.91 10.28
C ALA A 25 -1.21 -11.30 11.65
N THR A 26 -0.10 -10.68 12.02
CA THR A 26 0.48 -10.70 13.37
C THR A 26 0.77 -9.27 13.79
N LYS A 27 0.73 -9.00 15.09
CA LYS A 27 1.09 -7.69 15.66
C LYS A 27 2.15 -7.84 16.74
N LEU A 28 2.92 -6.78 16.97
CA LEU A 28 3.82 -6.66 18.11
C LEU A 28 3.52 -5.39 18.89
N GLN A 29 3.63 -5.51 20.21
CA GLN A 29 3.60 -4.35 21.10
C GLN A 29 4.78 -3.43 20.81
N SER A 30 4.60 -2.16 21.18
CA SER A 30 5.67 -1.20 21.08
C SER A 30 6.88 -1.58 21.94
N GLN A 31 8.05 -1.19 21.45
CA GLN A 31 9.38 -1.47 21.98
C GLN A 31 10.10 -0.17 22.36
N VAL A 32 9.75 0.96 21.72
CA VAL A 32 10.46 2.24 21.93
C VAL A 32 9.54 3.33 22.46
N ARG A 33 8.32 3.48 21.94
CA ARG A 33 7.36 4.51 22.41
C ARG A 33 6.06 3.87 22.85
N GLU A 34 5.34 4.48 23.77
CA GLU A 34 3.99 4.02 24.11
C GLU A 34 3.02 4.44 23.01
N PHE A 35 2.27 3.47 22.49
CA PHE A 35 1.17 3.70 21.55
C PHE A 35 -0.09 3.04 22.11
N GLU A 36 -1.24 3.70 21.93
CA GLU A 36 -2.55 3.14 22.29
C GLU A 36 -2.88 1.90 21.43
N ALA A 37 -2.55 1.97 20.14
CA ALA A 37 -2.64 0.85 19.21
C ALA A 37 -1.26 0.24 18.95
N GLU A 38 -1.22 -1.06 18.72
CA GLU A 38 0.02 -1.77 18.43
C GLU A 38 0.69 -1.19 17.17
N PRO A 39 1.96 -0.80 17.25
CA PRO A 39 2.59 -0.02 16.17
C PRO A 39 3.24 -0.88 15.08
N ILE A 40 3.31 -2.20 15.27
CA ILE A 40 4.02 -3.12 14.37
C ILE A 40 3.05 -4.20 13.90
N TYR A 41 2.89 -4.32 12.58
CA TYR A 41 2.04 -5.32 11.94
C TYR A 41 2.76 -5.99 10.78
N ASN A 42 2.63 -7.32 10.69
CA ASN A 42 2.84 -8.08 9.47
C ASN A 42 1.48 -8.48 8.93
N ILE A 43 1.18 -8.15 7.67
CA ILE A 43 -0.12 -8.42 7.03
C ILE A 43 0.14 -9.14 5.70
N MET A 44 -0.31 -10.38 5.60
CA MET A 44 -0.32 -11.17 4.38
C MET A 44 -1.72 -11.16 3.77
N ILE A 45 -1.83 -10.86 2.49
CA ILE A 45 -3.08 -10.82 1.73
C ILE A 45 -2.99 -11.86 0.61
N LYS A 46 -3.97 -12.75 0.52
CA LYS A 46 -4.08 -13.70 -0.60
C LYS A 46 -5.07 -13.19 -1.62
N PHE A 47 -4.79 -13.44 -2.90
CA PHE A 47 -5.65 -13.09 -4.02
C PHE A 47 -6.25 -14.34 -4.68
N ASP A 48 -7.41 -14.21 -5.33
CA ASP A 48 -8.13 -15.29 -6.01
C ASP A 48 -7.36 -15.94 -7.17
N ASN A 49 -6.41 -15.21 -7.77
CA ASN A 49 -5.52 -15.73 -8.81
C ASN A 49 -4.26 -16.44 -8.27
N GLY A 50 -4.14 -16.61 -6.95
CA GLY A 50 -3.00 -17.23 -6.29
C GLY A 50 -1.82 -16.29 -6.00
N ALA A 51 -1.90 -15.01 -6.39
CA ALA A 51 -0.93 -14.01 -5.95
C ALA A 51 -1.00 -13.78 -4.44
N THR A 52 0.11 -13.32 -3.86
CA THR A 52 0.19 -12.96 -2.44
C THR A 52 0.82 -11.60 -2.30
N GLY A 53 0.23 -10.77 -1.46
CA GLY A 53 0.76 -9.49 -1.04
C GLY A 53 1.23 -9.54 0.40
N PHE A 54 2.28 -8.80 0.71
CA PHE A 54 2.79 -8.66 2.07
C PHE A 54 3.02 -7.19 2.39
N CYS A 55 2.49 -6.75 3.54
CA CYS A 55 2.71 -5.43 4.09
C CYS A 55 3.34 -5.58 5.47
N PHE A 56 4.52 -4.99 5.64
CA PHE A 56 5.13 -4.79 6.94
C PHE A 56 5.01 -3.32 7.32
N GLY A 57 4.33 -3.05 8.43
CA GLY A 57 4.21 -1.72 9.00
C GLY A 57 4.91 -1.65 10.33
N ASN A 58 5.76 -0.65 10.51
CA ASN A 58 6.42 -0.36 11.78
C ASN A 58 6.48 1.15 11.97
N ILE A 59 5.69 1.67 12.93
CA ILE A 59 5.73 3.09 13.30
C ILE A 59 6.52 3.33 14.60
N ASP A 60 7.13 2.29 15.17
CA ASP A 60 7.77 2.32 16.48
C ASP A 60 9.28 2.58 16.38
N ASN A 61 9.99 1.80 15.55
CA ASN A 61 11.47 1.77 15.52
C ASN A 61 12.13 2.57 14.37
N GLY A 62 11.35 3.27 13.54
CA GLY A 62 11.86 4.05 12.40
C GLY A 62 11.72 5.56 12.60
N ASN A 63 12.83 6.30 12.49
CA ASN A 63 12.84 7.77 12.45
C ASN A 63 12.76 8.36 11.03
N GLY A 64 12.63 7.51 9.99
CA GLY A 64 12.53 7.91 8.59
C GLY A 64 11.31 7.30 7.89
N TYR A 65 10.80 7.97 6.86
CA TYR A 65 9.72 7.46 6.02
C TYR A 65 10.25 6.34 5.10
N ASP A 66 10.08 5.09 5.53
CA ASP A 66 10.37 3.92 4.71
C ASP A 66 9.13 3.49 3.92
N ALA A 67 9.18 3.69 2.61
CA ALA A 67 8.13 3.33 1.68
C ALA A 67 8.63 2.31 0.65
N TYR A 68 9.28 1.25 1.10
CA TYR A 68 9.69 0.15 0.22
C TYR A 68 8.48 -0.52 -0.47
N HIS A 69 8.53 -0.62 -1.80
CA HIS A 69 7.55 -1.34 -2.61
C HIS A 69 8.26 -2.29 -3.57
N ASN A 70 7.77 -3.52 -3.66
CA ASN A 70 8.26 -4.52 -4.60
C ASN A 70 7.07 -5.22 -5.25
N LEU A 71 7.01 -5.14 -6.58
CA LEU A 71 6.03 -5.81 -7.41
C LEU A 71 6.79 -6.73 -8.36
N PHE A 72 6.35 -7.97 -8.47
CA PHE A 72 6.95 -8.94 -9.36
C PHE A 72 5.86 -9.76 -10.05
N GLY A 73 5.95 -9.87 -11.37
CA GLY A 73 5.02 -10.63 -12.20
C GLY A 73 5.76 -11.37 -13.30
N THR A 74 5.01 -12.01 -14.19
CA THR A 74 5.57 -12.84 -15.28
C THR A 74 6.21 -12.01 -16.39
N GLU A 75 5.76 -10.76 -16.58
CA GLU A 75 6.16 -9.89 -17.70
C GLU A 75 6.85 -8.60 -17.26
N GLY A 76 7.16 -8.48 -15.96
CA GLY A 76 7.83 -7.32 -15.41
C GLY A 76 7.97 -7.34 -13.90
N GLY A 77 8.72 -6.38 -13.40
CA GLY A 77 8.88 -6.13 -11.98
C GLY A 77 9.22 -4.67 -11.73
N PHE A 78 8.90 -4.19 -10.55
CA PHE A 78 9.08 -2.81 -10.12
C PHE A 78 9.52 -2.79 -8.67
N ILE A 79 10.55 -2.02 -8.36
CA ILE A 79 11.04 -1.81 -7.00
C ILE A 79 11.18 -0.31 -6.77
N PHE A 80 10.65 0.15 -5.65
CA PHE A 80 10.89 1.47 -5.10
C PHE A 80 11.46 1.34 -3.68
N GLU A 81 12.55 2.05 -3.41
CA GLU A 81 13.23 2.07 -2.12
C GLU A 81 13.55 3.51 -1.72
N SER A 82 12.94 3.99 -0.63
CA SER A 82 13.03 5.41 -0.24
C SER A 82 14.34 5.77 0.45
N GLN A 83 15.09 4.81 1.01
CA GLN A 83 16.26 5.12 1.84
C GLN A 83 17.59 5.18 1.09
N ILE A 84 17.56 5.14 -0.24
CA ILE A 84 18.76 5.14 -1.09
C ILE A 84 18.85 6.37 -2.01
N ASP A 85 20.01 6.57 -2.63
CA ASP A 85 20.27 7.66 -3.57
C ASP A 85 19.25 7.70 -4.72
N ARG A 86 18.88 8.92 -5.13
CA ARG A 86 17.79 9.18 -6.10
C ARG A 86 17.88 8.32 -7.37
N SER A 87 19.07 8.17 -7.95
CA SER A 87 19.30 7.39 -9.16
C SER A 87 19.01 5.89 -9.00
N TYR A 88 18.99 5.39 -7.77
CA TYR A 88 18.76 3.98 -7.45
C TYR A 88 17.37 3.71 -6.84
N LYS A 89 16.66 4.75 -6.38
CA LYS A 89 15.36 4.62 -5.69
C LYS A 89 14.34 3.81 -6.47
N VAL A 90 14.37 3.88 -7.79
CA VAL A 90 13.44 3.14 -8.66
C VAL A 90 14.24 2.25 -9.60
N ARG A 91 13.78 1.00 -9.72
CA ARG A 91 14.16 0.13 -10.84
C ARG A 91 12.96 -0.65 -11.32
N TYR A 92 12.89 -0.90 -12.62
CA TYR A 92 11.88 -1.78 -13.19
C TYR A 92 12.44 -2.58 -14.36
N TRP A 93 11.79 -3.69 -14.67
CA TRP A 93 11.99 -4.41 -15.92
C TRP A 93 10.65 -4.77 -16.52
N SER A 94 10.64 -4.96 -17.84
CA SER A 94 9.54 -5.57 -18.57
C SER A 94 10.06 -6.24 -19.83
N ASN A 95 9.48 -7.38 -20.19
CA ASN A 95 9.77 -8.03 -21.48
C ASN A 95 9.42 -7.13 -22.68
N LYS A 96 8.46 -6.21 -22.52
CA LYS A 96 7.97 -5.35 -23.61
C LYS A 96 8.79 -4.08 -23.80
N THR A 97 9.17 -3.42 -22.71
CA THR A 97 9.79 -2.08 -22.79
C THR A 97 11.30 -2.11 -22.53
N THR A 98 11.78 -2.97 -21.63
CA THR A 98 13.20 -3.02 -21.24
C THR A 98 13.92 -4.25 -21.79
N GLY A 99 13.23 -5.09 -22.58
CA GLY A 99 13.76 -6.36 -23.08
C GLY A 99 14.16 -7.33 -21.97
N GLY A 100 13.44 -7.29 -20.83
CA GLY A 100 13.71 -8.16 -19.68
C GLY A 100 14.86 -7.69 -18.78
N LYS A 101 15.46 -6.52 -19.04
CA LYS A 101 16.56 -5.98 -18.22
C LYS A 101 16.04 -5.01 -17.18
N TRP A 102 16.62 -5.06 -15.98
CA TRP A 102 16.41 -4.03 -14.98
C TRP A 102 17.06 -2.74 -15.45
N ILE A 103 16.30 -1.64 -15.41
CA ILE A 103 16.80 -0.30 -15.63
C ILE A 103 16.44 0.60 -14.45
N ARG A 104 17.15 1.71 -14.33
CA ARG A 104 16.97 2.76 -13.33
C ARG A 104 16.46 4.01 -14.02
N PRO A 105 15.13 4.23 -14.11
CA PRO A 105 14.59 5.35 -14.89
C PRO A 105 14.99 6.74 -14.36
N LEU A 106 15.42 6.84 -13.10
CA LEU A 106 15.91 8.08 -12.50
C LEU A 106 17.42 8.32 -12.78
N ASP A 107 18.06 7.42 -13.52
CA ASP A 107 19.44 7.55 -14.01
C ASP A 107 19.45 7.56 -15.54
N LYS A 108 19.64 8.74 -16.13
CA LYS A 108 19.65 8.92 -17.59
C LYS A 108 20.74 8.11 -18.29
N GLN A 109 21.88 7.85 -17.62
CA GLN A 109 22.96 7.06 -18.20
C GLN A 109 22.59 5.57 -18.28
N ASP A 110 21.79 5.10 -17.33
CA ASP A 110 21.31 3.72 -17.26
C ASP A 110 20.10 3.47 -18.18
N ALA A 111 19.10 4.34 -18.11
CA ALA A 111 17.82 4.14 -18.78
C ALA A 111 17.79 4.62 -20.24
N GLY A 112 18.71 5.49 -20.65
CA GLY A 112 18.73 6.05 -22.01
C GLY A 112 17.39 6.70 -22.37
N ASP A 113 16.78 6.26 -23.47
CA ASP A 113 15.49 6.77 -23.95
C ASP A 113 14.30 6.41 -23.04
N LEU A 114 14.49 5.50 -22.07
CA LEU A 114 13.49 5.11 -21.09
C LEU A 114 13.61 5.89 -19.77
N ALA A 115 14.49 6.89 -19.72
CA ALA A 115 14.64 7.77 -18.56
C ALA A 115 13.33 8.54 -18.30
N TRP A 116 12.97 8.66 -17.03
CA TRP A 116 11.86 9.49 -16.60
C TRP A 116 12.26 10.97 -16.59
N PRO A 117 11.28 11.90 -16.63
CA PRO A 117 11.55 13.33 -16.50
C PRO A 117 12.40 13.67 -15.28
N GLU A 118 13.36 14.58 -15.43
CA GLU A 118 14.30 14.95 -14.36
C GLU A 118 13.59 15.50 -13.10
N ASP A 119 12.43 16.14 -13.31
CA ASP A 119 11.54 16.73 -12.30
C ASP A 119 10.59 15.71 -11.63
N THR A 120 10.70 14.42 -11.93
CA THR A 120 9.89 13.37 -11.31
C THR A 120 10.10 13.34 -9.78
N THR A 121 9.09 13.69 -9.00
CA THR A 121 9.14 13.60 -7.53
C THR A 121 8.95 12.15 -7.08
N THR A 122 9.55 11.77 -5.96
CA THR A 122 9.37 10.44 -5.35
C THR A 122 8.53 10.54 -4.07
N PRO A 123 7.80 9.47 -3.67
CA PRO A 123 6.91 9.46 -2.50
C PRO A 123 7.56 9.87 -1.16
N ASP A 124 8.89 9.80 -1.09
CA ASP A 124 9.70 10.10 0.09
C ASP A 124 10.34 11.50 0.05
N SER A 125 10.01 12.32 -0.94
CA SER A 125 10.56 13.68 -1.11
C SER A 125 10.24 14.66 0.04
N GLY A 126 9.39 14.27 1.00
CA GLY A 126 9.10 15.07 2.20
C GLY A 126 8.36 16.39 1.93
N ASN A 127 7.94 16.63 0.69
CA ASN A 127 7.34 17.88 0.26
C ASN A 127 5.83 17.96 0.60
N VAL A 128 5.47 17.73 1.87
CA VAL A 128 4.08 17.60 2.32
C VAL A 128 3.21 18.85 2.02
N VAL A 129 3.84 20.02 1.83
CA VAL A 129 3.16 21.28 1.51
C VAL A 129 2.79 21.40 0.02
N GLU A 130 3.63 20.88 -0.89
CA GLU A 130 3.28 20.77 -2.32
C GLU A 130 2.69 19.38 -2.68
N HIS A 131 2.61 18.46 -1.72
CA HIS A 131 1.85 17.22 -1.88
C HIS A 131 0.44 17.56 -2.34
N GLN A 132 -0.12 16.62 -3.10
CA GLN A 132 -1.36 16.70 -3.85
C GLN A 132 -2.61 17.05 -3.01
N THR A 133 -2.55 17.49 -1.75
CA THR A 133 -3.70 17.88 -0.94
C THR A 133 -4.60 18.89 -1.67
N GLY A 134 -4.03 19.95 -2.26
CA GLY A 134 -4.79 20.89 -3.07
C GLY A 134 -5.43 20.24 -4.30
N ALA A 135 -4.69 19.35 -4.98
CA ALA A 135 -5.18 18.60 -6.13
C ALA A 135 -6.27 17.57 -5.75
N CYS A 136 -6.16 16.92 -4.58
CA CYS A 136 -7.12 15.97 -4.04
C CYS A 136 -8.43 16.67 -3.66
N VAL A 137 -8.35 17.83 -2.98
CA VAL A 137 -9.52 18.65 -2.65
C VAL A 137 -10.14 19.22 -3.92
N GLY A 138 -9.33 19.72 -4.85
CA GLY A 138 -9.77 20.18 -6.17
C GLY A 138 -10.52 19.08 -6.92
N HIS A 139 -9.92 17.89 -7.03
CA HIS A 139 -10.53 16.72 -7.65
C HIS A 139 -11.86 16.33 -7.00
N PHE A 140 -11.94 16.36 -5.66
CA PHE A 140 -13.20 16.11 -4.95
C PHE A 140 -14.28 17.14 -5.32
N ILE A 141 -13.94 18.43 -5.32
CA ILE A 141 -14.84 19.52 -5.73
C ILE A 141 -15.28 19.35 -7.18
N ASP A 142 -14.36 18.97 -8.07
CA ASP A 142 -14.64 18.77 -9.49
C ASP A 142 -15.57 17.57 -9.72
N CYS A 143 -15.40 16.48 -8.97
CA CYS A 143 -16.35 15.36 -8.99
C CYS A 143 -17.76 15.80 -8.60
N ILE A 144 -17.90 16.63 -7.56
CA ILE A 144 -19.20 17.17 -7.14
C ILE A 144 -19.80 18.05 -8.24
N LYS A 145 -19.02 19.01 -8.76
CA LYS A 145 -19.49 19.96 -9.78
C LYS A 145 -19.93 19.28 -11.06
N ASN A 146 -19.23 18.23 -11.47
CA ASN A 146 -19.47 17.52 -12.72
C ASN A 146 -20.37 16.30 -12.57
N ASN A 147 -20.87 16.02 -11.36
CA ASN A 147 -21.64 14.81 -11.04
C ASN A 147 -20.93 13.52 -11.50
N THR A 148 -19.60 13.46 -11.32
CA THR A 148 -18.78 12.29 -11.66
C THR A 148 -18.38 11.52 -10.41
N LYS A 149 -18.34 10.18 -10.52
CA LYS A 149 -17.93 9.33 -9.40
C LYS A 149 -16.43 9.50 -9.16
N SER A 150 -16.06 9.87 -7.94
CA SER A 150 -14.65 9.93 -7.56
C SER A 150 -14.04 8.51 -7.49
N PRO A 151 -12.83 8.30 -8.04
CA PRO A 151 -12.04 7.10 -7.80
C PRO A 151 -11.68 6.92 -6.30
N LEU A 152 -11.77 7.98 -5.48
CA LEU A 152 -11.54 7.96 -4.02
C LEU A 152 -12.84 7.82 -3.20
N SER A 153 -13.91 7.26 -3.78
CA SER A 153 -15.20 7.09 -3.10
C SER A 153 -15.13 6.08 -1.93
N PHE A 154 -16.05 6.18 -0.97
CA PHE A 154 -16.18 5.21 0.12
C PHE A 154 -16.30 3.76 -0.38
N VAL A 155 -17.00 3.55 -1.49
CA VAL A 155 -17.15 2.23 -2.12
C VAL A 155 -15.79 1.68 -2.55
N ASN A 156 -14.93 2.52 -3.14
CA ASN A 156 -13.62 2.09 -3.61
C ASN A 156 -12.64 1.88 -2.43
N SER A 157 -12.83 2.61 -1.32
CA SER A 157 -12.04 2.47 -0.10
C SER A 157 -12.49 1.31 0.80
N GLN A 158 -13.67 0.72 0.54
CA GLN A 158 -14.27 -0.32 1.38
C GLN A 158 -13.33 -1.52 1.54
N THR A 159 -12.76 -2.02 0.44
CA THR A 159 -11.84 -3.17 0.47
C THR A 159 -10.64 -2.94 1.38
N ILE A 160 -10.09 -1.71 1.38
CA ILE A 160 -8.95 -1.36 2.23
C ILE A 160 -9.35 -1.38 3.70
N ALA A 161 -10.54 -0.86 4.02
CA ALA A 161 -11.06 -0.88 5.38
C ALA A 161 -11.34 -2.32 5.86
N GLU A 162 -11.94 -3.16 4.99
CA GLU A 162 -12.17 -4.58 5.26
C GLU A 162 -10.89 -5.35 5.54
N ILE A 163 -9.83 -5.11 4.75
CA ILE A 163 -8.50 -5.67 5.01
C ILE A 163 -7.97 -5.20 6.37
N GLY A 164 -8.13 -3.92 6.70
CA GLY A 164 -7.68 -3.35 7.99
C GLY A 164 -8.37 -3.99 9.20
N TRP A 165 -9.69 -4.20 9.14
CA TRP A 165 -10.43 -4.91 10.19
C TRP A 165 -10.08 -6.39 10.24
N ALA A 166 -9.98 -7.05 9.07
CA ALA A 166 -9.58 -8.45 8.98
C ALA A 166 -8.17 -8.68 9.55
N ALA A 167 -7.23 -7.75 9.35
CA ALA A 167 -5.89 -7.82 9.92
C ALA A 167 -5.91 -7.75 11.45
N GLN A 168 -6.69 -6.85 12.05
CA GLN A 168 -6.85 -6.76 13.50
C GLN A 168 -7.45 -8.06 14.06
N MET A 169 -8.54 -8.55 13.45
CA MET A 169 -9.16 -9.83 13.82
C MET A 169 -8.18 -10.99 13.71
N SER A 170 -7.43 -11.05 12.61
CA SER A 170 -6.46 -12.11 12.35
C SER A 170 -5.34 -12.13 13.39
N ALA A 171 -4.80 -10.96 13.73
CA ALA A 171 -3.71 -10.83 14.70
C ALA A 171 -4.12 -11.28 16.12
N GLU A 172 -5.36 -11.02 16.52
CA GLU A 172 -5.87 -11.44 17.83
C GLU A 172 -6.27 -12.92 17.87
N MET A 173 -6.86 -13.42 16.79
CA MET A 173 -7.36 -14.79 16.72
C MET A 173 -6.31 -15.81 16.26
N ASN A 174 -5.14 -15.33 15.84
CA ASN A 174 -4.06 -16.11 15.22
C ASN A 174 -4.56 -17.04 14.09
N LYS A 175 -5.43 -16.52 13.23
CA LYS A 175 -6.02 -17.28 12.12
C LYS A 175 -6.28 -16.40 10.91
N GLU A 176 -6.32 -17.01 9.75
CA GLU A 176 -6.69 -16.33 8.51
C GLU A 176 -8.17 -15.93 8.52
N ILE A 177 -8.47 -14.71 8.06
CA ILE A 177 -9.81 -14.14 7.93
C ILE A 177 -10.16 -14.01 6.46
N LYS A 178 -11.31 -14.55 6.05
CA LYS A 178 -11.79 -14.51 4.66
C LYS A 178 -12.32 -13.12 4.29
N LEU A 179 -12.21 -12.78 3.01
CA LEU A 179 -12.78 -11.60 2.38
C LEU A 179 -13.82 -12.00 1.29
N PRO A 180 -14.86 -11.18 1.04
CA PRO A 180 -15.20 -9.95 1.76
C PRO A 180 -15.55 -10.23 3.23
N LEU A 181 -15.37 -9.23 4.08
CA LEU A 181 -15.47 -9.42 5.53
C LEU A 181 -16.91 -9.80 5.94
N ASP A 182 -17.06 -10.85 6.76
CA ASP A 182 -18.33 -11.12 7.42
C ASP A 182 -18.57 -10.06 8.50
N TRP A 183 -19.45 -9.11 8.20
CA TRP A 183 -19.79 -7.99 9.07
C TRP A 183 -20.41 -8.40 10.39
N ASN A 184 -21.19 -9.49 10.44
CA ASN A 184 -21.78 -9.97 11.69
C ASN A 184 -20.68 -10.48 12.62
N MET A 185 -19.76 -11.28 12.05
CA MET A 185 -18.58 -11.77 12.78
C MET A 185 -17.69 -10.62 13.24
N ALA A 186 -17.43 -9.63 12.38
CA ALA A 186 -16.60 -8.47 12.72
C ALA A 186 -17.22 -7.63 13.85
N ILE A 187 -18.52 -7.32 13.75
CA ILE A 187 -19.24 -6.57 14.81
C ILE A 187 -19.19 -7.31 16.13
N GLN A 188 -19.43 -8.62 16.14
CA GLN A 188 -19.36 -9.44 17.36
C GLN A 188 -17.95 -9.41 17.95
N PHE A 189 -16.92 -9.61 17.12
CA PHE A 189 -15.53 -9.60 17.54
C PHE A 189 -15.13 -8.25 18.19
N PHE A 190 -15.46 -7.13 17.55
CA PHE A 190 -15.06 -5.83 18.10
C PHE A 190 -15.88 -5.46 19.33
N LYS A 191 -17.16 -5.85 19.43
CA LYS A 191 -17.94 -5.66 20.67
C LYS A 191 -17.39 -6.44 21.87
N SER A 192 -16.85 -7.63 21.65
CA SER A 192 -16.27 -8.43 22.74
C SER A 192 -14.87 -8.00 23.16
N ASN A 193 -14.12 -7.34 22.27
CA ASN A 193 -12.71 -7.00 22.47
C ASN A 193 -12.44 -5.50 22.65
N LEU A 194 -13.39 -4.61 22.30
CA LEU A 194 -13.34 -3.21 22.69
C LEU A 194 -13.63 -3.12 24.19
N LYS A 195 -12.57 -3.07 24.99
CA LYS A 195 -12.63 -2.51 26.34
C LYS A 195 -12.80 -1.00 26.19
N LEU A 196 -14.03 -0.55 25.99
CA LEU A 196 -14.42 0.84 26.30
C LEU A 196 -14.59 0.98 27.81
#